data_AF-E1IC81-F1
#
_entry.id   AF-E1IC81-F1
#
_cell.length_a   1.000
_cell.length_b   1.000
_cell.length_c   1.000
_cell.angle_alpha   90.00
_cell.angle_beta   90.00
_cell.angle_gamma   90.00
#
_symmetry.space_group_name_H-M   'P 1'
#
loop_
_entity.id
_entity.type
_entity.pdbx_description
1 polymer ?
#
loop_
_entity_poly.entity_id
_entity_poly.type
_entity_poly.pdbx_seq_one_letter_code
_entity_poly.pdbx_strand_id
1 'polypeptide(L)'
;MLRLQTFNKLKERGMMLLDPFHNHFYTNGVMQLLGADSVLSGSVNDMKKLSCRHLHAYLAEHPDLALPQDVAYLGLIDHVSSCERCQRVLLDQVVHRLGTDLDLQPVDCDVCDEDLPAYIDTERDEGTLAAIDAYPHVWWHLWTCSECAASYQMILVLQAAEASGELPPLPLASLIAPQPIIPRFVLQRSLFVRTLVPQFGVMWGGKPTETIIHDDDHAEYEVRVSVRQTAGRWAVVVQVDPPVVGHAVVTIGAHVFRAPFDAAGKASLEPIPQDLLTSSVGADMVVGVER
;
A
#
# COMPACT_ATOMS: atom_id res chain seq x y z
N MET A 1 22.95 61.73 17.67
CA MET A 1 23.88 61.35 18.77
C MET A 1 23.22 60.20 19.53
N LEU A 2 23.87 59.03 19.56
CA LEU A 2 23.61 57.85 20.41
C LEU A 2 22.29 57.06 20.26
N ARG A 3 22.35 55.94 19.51
CA ARG A 3 22.10 54.54 19.94
C ARG A 3 21.61 53.67 18.77
N LEU A 4 22.54 52.95 18.14
CA LEU A 4 22.28 51.81 17.25
C LEU A 4 23.57 50.98 17.14
N GLN A 5 23.93 50.24 18.19
CA GLN A 5 25.05 49.28 18.15
C GLN A 5 24.86 48.19 19.21
N THR A 6 24.21 47.09 18.83
CA THR A 6 24.51 45.73 19.33
C THR A 6 23.77 44.68 18.51
N PHE A 7 24.23 44.45 17.28
CA PHE A 7 23.94 43.23 16.51
C PHE A 7 25.16 42.96 15.63
N ASN A 8 26.23 42.41 16.22
CA ASN A 8 27.33 41.74 15.52
C ASN A 8 28.33 41.21 16.55
N LYS A 9 28.11 39.97 17.00
CA LYS A 9 29.14 39.10 17.58
C LYS A 9 28.55 37.69 17.75
N LEU A 10 28.47 36.93 16.66
CA LEU A 10 28.32 35.46 16.65
C LEU A 10 28.52 34.90 15.22
N LYS A 11 29.54 35.39 14.48
CA LYS A 11 29.82 34.94 13.11
C LYS A 11 31.24 34.40 12.91
N GLU A 12 31.84 33.79 13.94
CA GLU A 12 33.12 33.09 13.81
C GLU A 12 33.19 31.90 14.78
N ARG A 13 32.46 30.82 14.46
CA ARG A 13 32.83 29.46 14.86
C ARG A 13 32.53 28.54 13.69
N GLY A 14 33.56 27.80 13.27
CA GLY A 14 33.60 26.99 12.06
C GLY A 14 32.38 26.08 11.92
N MET A 15 31.63 26.33 10.84
CA MET A 15 30.56 25.48 10.35
C MET A 15 31.23 24.27 9.71
N MET A 16 31.46 23.20 10.49
CA MET A 16 31.58 21.87 9.91
C MET A 16 30.20 21.53 9.35
N LEU A 17 30.09 21.48 8.02
CA LEU A 17 29.01 20.76 7.34
C LEU A 17 29.14 19.29 7.73
N LEU A 18 28.51 18.93 8.84
CA LEU A 18 28.15 17.56 9.12
C LEU A 18 26.99 17.23 8.19
N ASP A 19 27.22 16.22 7.37
CA ASP A 19 26.26 15.62 6.46
C ASP A 19 25.00 15.18 7.25
N PRO A 20 23.81 15.76 7.02
CA PRO A 20 22.63 15.47 7.85
C PRO A 20 21.97 14.10 7.52
N PHE A 21 22.53 13.31 6.60
CA PHE A 21 21.90 12.06 6.13
C PHE A 21 22.51 10.76 6.68
N HIS A 22 23.36 10.81 7.71
CA HIS A 22 23.87 9.60 8.36
C HIS A 22 22.93 9.09 9.47
N ASN A 23 21.73 8.67 9.09
CA ASN A 23 20.87 7.85 9.95
C ASN A 23 21.04 6.38 9.53
N HIS A 24 22.05 5.72 10.11
CA HIS A 24 22.48 4.35 9.77
C HIS A 24 21.52 3.23 10.21
N PHE A 25 20.26 3.53 10.53
CA PHE A 25 19.35 2.58 11.18
C PHE A 25 18.26 1.95 10.28
N TYR A 26 18.08 2.40 9.04
CA TYR A 26 16.88 2.03 8.26
C TYR A 26 16.97 0.77 7.37
N THR A 27 18.13 0.14 7.18
CA THR A 27 18.29 -0.82 6.06
C THR A 27 18.15 -2.30 6.40
N ASN A 28 18.08 -2.71 7.68
CA ASN A 28 18.13 -4.15 8.02
C ASN A 28 16.77 -4.80 8.35
N GLY A 29 15.66 -4.05 8.43
CA GLY A 29 14.36 -4.59 8.85
C GLY A 29 13.33 -4.82 7.73
N VAL A 30 13.39 -4.05 6.63
CA VAL A 30 12.28 -3.98 5.65
C VAL A 30 12.20 -5.21 4.73
N MET A 31 13.31 -5.93 4.54
CA MET A 31 13.41 -7.09 3.63
C MET A 31 12.55 -8.31 4.00
N GLN A 32 11.93 -8.38 5.19
CA GLN A 32 11.11 -9.54 5.59
C GLN A 32 9.59 -9.36 5.40
N LEU A 33 9.09 -8.15 5.11
CA LEU A 33 7.64 -7.89 5.09
C LEU A 33 6.98 -8.02 3.71
N LEU A 34 7.73 -7.99 2.60
CA LEU A 34 7.16 -7.94 1.24
C LEU A 34 7.35 -9.23 0.40
N GLY A 35 7.82 -10.32 1.00
CA GLY A 35 7.96 -11.62 0.33
C GLY A 35 6.63 -12.39 0.26
N ALA A 36 5.94 -12.30 -0.87
CA ALA A 36 4.60 -12.84 -1.15
C ALA A 36 4.45 -14.39 -1.19
N ASP A 37 5.37 -15.18 -0.63
CA ASP A 37 5.26 -16.66 -0.58
C ASP A 37 5.82 -17.30 0.70
N SER A 38 5.93 -16.53 1.79
CA SER A 38 6.29 -17.10 3.08
C SER A 38 5.05 -17.62 3.82
N VAL A 39 4.94 -18.94 3.89
CA VAL A 39 3.94 -19.66 4.71
C VAL A 39 4.17 -19.30 6.18
N LEU A 40 3.54 -18.22 6.66
CA LEU A 40 3.40 -17.87 8.07
C LEU A 40 2.35 -18.78 8.71
N SER A 41 2.63 -20.09 8.73
CA SER A 41 1.97 -21.07 9.61
C SER A 41 2.74 -21.19 10.93
N GLY A 42 3.25 -20.08 11.44
CA GLY A 42 3.75 -19.98 12.81
C GLY A 42 2.55 -19.81 13.74
N SER A 43 2.37 -20.72 14.68
CA SER A 43 1.34 -20.65 15.72
C SER A 43 1.32 -19.28 16.39
N VAL A 44 0.25 -18.51 16.16
CA VAL A 44 -0.01 -17.19 16.78
C VAL A 44 -0.09 -17.28 18.32
N ASN A 45 -0.17 -18.49 18.87
CA ASN A 45 -0.27 -18.73 20.31
C ASN A 45 1.06 -18.73 21.09
N ASP A 46 2.21 -18.56 20.42
CA ASP A 46 3.53 -18.48 21.09
C ASP A 46 4.18 -17.08 21.01
N MET A 47 3.36 -16.04 20.83
CA MET A 47 3.79 -14.68 21.16
C MET A 47 4.04 -14.61 22.66
N LYS A 48 5.31 -14.81 23.06
CA LYS A 48 5.78 -14.62 24.43
C LYS A 48 5.19 -13.32 24.96
N LYS A 49 4.36 -13.43 26.00
CA LYS A 49 3.80 -12.26 26.69
C LYS A 49 4.95 -11.32 27.05
N LEU A 50 5.03 -10.19 26.38
CA LEU A 50 5.96 -9.14 26.76
C LEU A 50 5.58 -8.69 28.18
N SER A 51 6.60 -8.36 28.94
CA SER A 51 6.50 -8.12 30.39
C SER A 51 7.14 -6.78 30.70
N CYS A 52 6.89 -6.22 31.90
CA CYS A 52 7.51 -4.95 32.32
C CYS A 52 9.04 -4.93 32.14
N ARG A 53 9.72 -6.07 32.36
CA ARG A 53 11.16 -6.21 32.14
C ARG A 53 11.60 -5.87 30.71
N HIS A 54 10.81 -6.23 29.70
CA HIS A 54 11.10 -5.95 28.31
C HIS A 54 11.00 -4.45 28.01
N LEU A 55 9.97 -3.77 28.53
CA LEU A 55 9.88 -2.30 28.44
C LEU A 55 11.06 -1.61 29.12
N HIS A 56 11.43 -2.04 30.33
CA HIS A 56 12.57 -1.47 31.02
C HIS A 56 13.90 -1.67 30.28
N ALA A 57 14.10 -2.84 29.66
CA ALA A 57 15.25 -3.09 28.81
C ALA A 57 15.25 -2.17 27.59
N TYR A 58 14.08 -2.07 26.92
CA TYR A 58 13.90 -1.18 25.78
C TYR A 58 14.23 0.28 26.11
N LEU A 59 13.64 0.84 27.17
CA LEU A 59 13.90 2.22 27.60
C LEU A 59 15.36 2.47 28.03
N ALA A 60 16.07 1.44 28.47
CA ALA A 60 17.48 1.55 28.79
C ALA A 60 18.37 1.58 27.53
N GLU A 61 17.96 0.88 26.47
CA GLU A 61 18.65 0.84 25.17
C GLU A 61 18.31 2.05 24.28
N HIS A 62 17.13 2.64 24.47
CA HIS A 62 16.60 3.76 23.68
C HIS A 62 16.35 5.01 24.56
N PRO A 63 17.42 5.75 24.93
CA PRO A 63 17.32 6.90 25.83
C PRO A 63 16.63 8.12 25.22
N ASP A 64 16.45 8.12 23.90
CA ASP A 64 15.72 9.11 23.10
C ASP A 64 14.19 8.87 23.08
N LEU A 65 13.74 7.76 23.65
CA LEU A 65 12.33 7.37 23.73
C LEU A 65 11.66 7.18 22.36
N ALA A 66 12.47 6.87 21.34
CA ALA A 66 11.98 6.47 20.03
C ALA A 66 11.00 5.29 20.18
N LEU A 67 10.02 5.21 19.28
CA LEU A 67 9.12 4.06 19.24
C LEU A 67 9.86 2.88 18.58
N PRO A 68 9.73 1.64 19.11
CA PRO A 68 10.30 0.47 18.46
C PRO A 68 9.76 0.33 17.03
N GLN A 69 10.61 0.02 16.04
CA GLN A 69 10.22 -0.12 14.63
C GLN A 69 10.08 -1.58 14.16
N ASP A 70 10.16 -2.53 15.10
CA ASP A 70 10.11 -3.97 14.79
C ASP A 70 8.75 -4.60 15.10
N VAL A 71 8.54 -5.84 14.67
CA VAL A 71 7.27 -6.56 14.92
C VAL A 71 7.03 -6.81 16.42
N ALA A 72 8.09 -6.77 17.25
CA ALA A 72 7.96 -6.87 18.70
C ALA A 72 7.36 -5.60 19.33
N TYR A 73 7.32 -4.49 18.59
CA TYR A 73 6.69 -3.23 18.96
C TYR A 73 5.24 -3.39 19.40
N LEU A 74 4.39 -4.01 18.58
CA LEU A 74 2.94 -4.07 18.87
C LEU A 74 2.65 -4.83 20.17
N GLY A 75 3.39 -5.91 20.44
CA GLY A 75 3.25 -6.61 21.71
C GLY A 75 3.73 -5.81 22.92
N LEU A 76 4.66 -4.85 22.72
CA LEU A 76 5.10 -3.94 23.78
C LEU A 76 4.02 -2.88 24.03
N ILE A 77 3.41 -2.34 22.97
CA ILE A 77 2.27 -1.42 23.05
C ILE A 77 1.09 -2.07 23.77
N ASP A 78 0.72 -3.30 23.41
CA ASP A 78 -0.34 -4.05 24.09
C ASP A 78 -0.04 -4.26 25.59
N HIS A 79 1.23 -4.43 25.95
CA HIS A 79 1.62 -4.50 27.35
C HIS A 79 1.49 -3.13 28.05
N VAL A 80 1.97 -2.06 27.42
CA VAL A 80 1.92 -0.70 27.99
C VAL A 80 0.48 -0.24 28.15
N SER A 81 -0.39 -0.45 27.17
CA SER A 81 -1.81 -0.07 27.22
C SER A 81 -2.57 -0.72 28.39
N SER A 82 -2.16 -1.92 28.83
CA SER A 82 -2.80 -2.67 29.92
C SER A 82 -2.08 -2.60 31.27
N CYS A 83 -0.90 -1.98 31.34
CA CYS A 83 -0.05 -1.99 32.53
C CYS A 83 0.24 -0.57 33.07
N GLU A 84 -0.55 -0.12 34.06
CA GLU A 84 -0.39 1.19 34.70
C GLU A 84 1.03 1.46 35.23
N ARG A 85 1.73 0.42 35.70
CA ARG A 85 3.10 0.55 36.18
C ARG A 85 4.05 0.94 35.05
N CYS A 86 3.90 0.31 33.89
CA CYS A 86 4.69 0.60 32.70
C CYS A 86 4.38 1.98 32.13
N GLN A 87 3.09 2.36 32.12
CA GLN A 87 2.66 3.71 31.79
C GLN A 87 3.34 4.76 32.66
N ARG A 88 3.30 4.62 33.99
CA ARG A 88 3.97 5.56 34.91
C ARG A 88 5.48 5.63 34.69
N VAL A 89 6.14 4.49 34.52
CA VAL A 89 7.59 4.46 34.24
C VAL A 89 7.92 5.22 32.96
N LEU A 90 7.12 5.03 31.90
CA LEU A 90 7.31 5.71 30.63
C LEU A 90 7.11 7.22 30.77
N LEU A 91 6.06 7.64 31.50
CA LEU A 91 5.78 9.04 31.83
C LEU A 91 6.92 9.69 32.65
N ASP A 92 7.42 8.99 33.67
CA ASP A 92 8.54 9.48 34.48
C ASP A 92 9.80 9.67 33.63
N GLN A 93 10.06 8.77 32.67
CA GLN A 93 11.20 8.89 31.77
C GLN A 93 11.04 10.10 30.84
N VAL A 94 9.88 10.29 30.21
CA VAL A 94 9.70 11.41 29.27
C VAL A 94 9.78 12.77 29.95
N VAL A 95 9.15 12.94 31.12
CA VAL A 95 9.25 14.17 31.91
C VAL A 95 10.70 14.44 32.34
N HIS A 96 11.42 13.40 32.75
CA HIS A 96 12.83 13.53 33.11
C HIS A 96 13.71 13.98 31.93
N ARG A 97 13.41 13.51 30.71
CA ARG A 97 14.19 13.82 29.50
C ARG A 97 13.89 15.19 28.92
N LEU A 98 12.62 15.58 28.89
CA LEU A 98 12.20 16.90 28.40
C LEU A 98 12.49 18.01 29.42
N GLY A 99 12.54 17.68 30.70
CA GLY A 99 12.75 18.67 31.77
C GLY A 99 11.55 19.60 31.98
N THR A 100 10.39 19.26 31.41
CA THR A 100 9.11 19.92 31.59
C THR A 100 8.02 18.89 31.83
N ASP A 101 6.98 19.30 32.55
CA ASP A 101 5.76 18.49 32.67
C ASP A 101 5.05 18.45 31.31
N LEU A 102 4.54 17.28 30.94
CA LEU A 102 3.72 17.10 29.75
C LEU A 102 2.25 17.17 30.12
N ASP A 103 1.48 17.99 29.40
CA ASP A 103 0.02 17.97 29.48
C ASP A 103 -0.54 16.86 28.58
N LEU A 104 -0.65 15.66 29.15
CA LEU A 104 -1.16 14.49 28.44
C LEU A 104 -2.66 14.40 28.61
N GLN A 105 -3.38 15.08 27.73
CA GLN A 105 -4.80 14.89 27.59
C GLN A 105 -5.07 13.59 26.81
N PRO A 106 -6.01 12.74 27.27
CA PRO A 106 -6.48 11.62 26.46
C PRO A 106 -7.06 12.15 25.15
N VAL A 107 -6.53 11.69 24.04
CA VAL A 107 -7.06 11.97 22.69
C VAL A 107 -7.67 10.70 22.10
N ASP A 108 -8.65 10.87 21.22
CA ASP A 108 -9.19 9.77 20.41
C ASP A 108 -8.29 9.50 19.20
N CYS A 109 -8.60 8.40 18.50
CA CYS A 109 -7.84 7.97 17.33
C CYS A 109 -7.90 9.00 16.19
N ASP A 110 -9.03 9.69 16.03
CA ASP A 110 -9.23 10.67 14.95
C ASP A 110 -8.26 11.86 15.11
N VAL A 111 -8.14 12.42 16.32
CA VAL A 111 -7.18 13.49 16.60
C VAL A 111 -5.74 13.01 16.45
N CYS A 112 -5.44 11.78 16.88
CA CYS A 112 -4.11 11.20 16.68
C CYS A 112 -3.77 11.08 15.20
N ASP A 113 -4.69 10.55 14.38
CA ASP A 113 -4.48 10.32 12.94
C ASP A 113 -4.34 11.63 12.16
N GLU A 114 -5.04 12.70 12.56
CA GLU A 114 -4.90 14.04 11.96
C GLU A 114 -3.50 14.64 12.19
N ASP A 115 -2.93 14.48 13.39
CA ASP A 115 -1.62 15.05 13.75
C ASP A 115 -0.43 14.12 13.50
N LEU A 116 -0.69 12.82 13.25
CA LEU A 116 0.34 11.80 13.06
C LEU A 116 1.35 12.13 11.95
N PRO A 117 0.96 12.64 10.76
CA PRO A 117 1.92 13.01 9.72
C PRO A 117 2.89 14.11 10.18
N ALA A 118 2.39 15.11 10.91
CA ALA A 118 3.20 16.20 11.41
C ALA A 118 4.19 15.74 12.49
N TYR A 119 3.75 14.84 13.38
CA TYR A 119 4.63 14.18 14.35
C TYR A 119 5.76 13.41 13.65
N ILE A 120 5.45 12.59 12.63
CA ILE A 120 6.46 11.81 11.88
C ILE A 120 7.47 12.72 11.19
N ASP A 121 7.00 13.81 10.55
CA ASP A 121 7.88 14.76 9.88
C ASP A 121 8.80 15.48 10.89
N THR A 122 8.27 15.94 12.03
CA THR A 122 9.09 16.54 13.10
C THR A 122 10.08 15.52 13.69
N GLU A 123 9.68 14.28 13.91
CA GLU A 123 10.57 13.23 14.41
C GLU A 123 11.73 12.96 13.45
N ARG A 124 11.44 12.93 12.14
CA ARG A 124 12.45 12.72 11.11
C ARG A 124 13.41 13.90 11.00
N ASP A 125 12.91 15.12 11.04
CA ASP A 125 13.68 16.32 10.71
C ASP A 125 14.41 16.90 11.94
N GLU A 126 13.81 16.79 13.13
CA GLU A 126 14.29 17.41 14.38
C GLU A 126 14.62 16.39 15.49
N GLY A 127 14.18 15.14 15.35
CA GLY A 127 14.40 14.04 16.30
C GLY A 127 13.23 13.77 17.24
N THR A 128 13.19 12.57 17.84
CA THR A 128 12.06 12.10 18.67
C THR A 128 11.71 13.04 19.82
N LEU A 129 12.69 13.53 20.60
CA LEU A 129 12.38 14.41 21.73
C LEU A 129 11.71 15.73 21.31
N ALA A 130 12.08 16.28 20.14
CA ALA A 130 11.42 17.48 19.60
C ALA A 130 9.99 17.18 19.15
N ALA A 131 9.77 16.01 18.54
CA ALA A 131 8.43 15.57 18.16
C ALA A 131 7.52 15.30 19.37
N ILE A 132 8.07 14.73 20.45
CA ILE A 132 7.33 14.54 21.72
C ILE A 132 6.98 15.88 22.35
N ASP A 133 7.89 16.86 22.34
CA ASP A 133 7.63 18.20 22.88
C ASP A 133 6.52 18.92 22.09
N ALA A 134 6.53 18.79 20.75
CA ALA A 134 5.55 19.42 19.87
C ALA A 134 4.18 18.72 19.84
N TYR A 135 4.16 17.38 19.89
CA TYR A 135 2.94 16.57 19.82
C TYR A 135 2.93 15.49 20.92
N PRO A 136 2.88 15.87 22.20
CA PRO A 136 2.94 14.94 23.32
C PRO A 136 1.75 13.98 23.36
N HIS A 137 0.58 14.42 22.85
CA HIS A 137 -0.62 13.60 22.75
C HIS A 137 -0.47 12.47 21.73
N VAL A 138 0.13 12.73 20.56
CA VAL A 138 0.38 11.70 19.54
C VAL A 138 1.32 10.64 20.09
N TRP A 139 2.48 11.05 20.64
CA TRP A 139 3.43 10.09 21.22
C TRP A 139 2.79 9.23 22.32
N TRP A 140 2.03 9.84 23.23
CA TRP A 140 1.36 9.09 24.30
C TRP A 140 0.28 8.14 23.77
N HIS A 141 -0.49 8.58 22.77
CA HIS A 141 -1.52 7.76 22.14
C HIS A 141 -0.90 6.55 21.41
N LEU A 142 0.22 6.73 20.71
CA LEU A 142 0.96 5.63 20.07
C LEU A 142 1.45 4.57 21.07
N TRP A 143 1.73 4.95 22.33
CA TRP A 143 2.08 4.00 23.38
C TRP A 143 0.90 3.24 24.00
N THR A 144 -0.32 3.72 23.80
CA THR A 144 -1.52 3.22 24.50
C THR A 144 -2.61 2.69 23.56
N CYS A 145 -2.51 2.96 22.25
CA CYS A 145 -3.41 2.50 21.21
C CYS A 145 -2.66 1.69 20.15
N SER A 146 -2.90 0.37 20.10
CA SER A 146 -2.20 -0.52 19.15
C SER A 146 -2.61 -0.30 17.69
N GLU A 147 -3.79 0.25 17.43
CA GLU A 147 -4.26 0.58 16.08
C GLU A 147 -3.47 1.78 15.50
N CYS A 148 -3.42 2.90 16.20
CA CYS A 148 -2.62 4.05 15.78
C CYS A 148 -1.13 3.73 15.72
N ALA A 149 -0.62 2.89 16.63
CA ALA A 149 0.75 2.37 16.57
C ALA A 149 1.03 1.59 15.27
N ALA A 150 0.07 0.76 14.81
CA ALA A 150 0.20 0.04 13.55
C ALA A 150 0.17 0.98 12.33
N SER A 151 -0.69 2.00 12.33
CA SER A 151 -0.72 3.05 11.30
C SER A 151 0.61 3.79 11.20
N TYR A 152 1.19 4.22 12.33
CA TYR A 152 2.51 4.84 12.39
C TYR A 152 3.59 3.95 11.77
N GLN A 153 3.65 2.66 12.12
CA GLN A 153 4.61 1.72 11.53
C GLN A 153 4.42 1.56 10.02
N MET A 154 3.17 1.46 9.55
CA MET A 154 2.87 1.36 8.13
C MET A 154 3.40 2.59 7.36
N ILE A 155 3.20 3.79 7.91
CA ILE A 155 3.71 5.03 7.31
C ILE A 155 5.23 5.03 7.26
N LEU A 156 5.92 4.63 8.34
CA LEU A 156 7.39 4.54 8.34
C LEU A 156 7.91 3.53 7.31
N VAL A 157 7.26 2.36 7.17
CA VAL A 157 7.62 1.35 6.17
C VAL A 157 7.42 1.91 4.75
N LEU A 158 6.33 2.63 4.50
CA LEU A 158 6.08 3.27 3.20
C LEU A 158 7.12 4.34 2.89
N GLN A 159 7.48 5.20 3.86
CA GLN A 159 8.52 6.20 3.69
C GLN A 159 9.90 5.58 3.43
N ALA A 160 10.23 4.48 4.11
CA ALA A 160 11.47 3.74 3.86
C ALA A 160 11.49 3.09 2.46
N ALA A 161 10.37 2.51 2.02
CA ALA A 161 10.22 1.97 0.68
C ALA A 161 10.30 3.06 -0.40
N GLU A 162 9.75 4.25 -0.13
CA GLU A 162 9.86 5.41 -1.03
C GLU A 162 11.32 5.87 -1.16
N ALA A 163 12.00 6.08 -0.02
CA ALA A 163 13.38 6.55 0.02
C ALA A 163 14.36 5.56 -0.65
N SER A 164 14.06 4.25 -0.61
CA SER A 164 14.84 3.21 -1.27
C SER A 164 14.44 2.97 -2.74
N GLY A 165 13.37 3.62 -3.23
CA GLY A 165 12.85 3.40 -4.58
C GLY A 165 12.22 2.02 -4.79
N GLU A 166 11.82 1.34 -3.71
CA GLU A 166 11.14 0.04 -3.74
C GLU A 166 9.64 0.16 -4.02
N LEU A 167 9.06 1.36 -3.83
CA LEU A 167 7.67 1.59 -4.20
C LEU A 167 7.49 1.50 -5.72
N PRO A 168 6.48 0.74 -6.20
CA PRO A 168 6.11 0.80 -7.61
C PRO A 168 5.73 2.25 -7.97
N PRO A 169 6.04 2.73 -9.18
CA PRO A 169 5.66 4.07 -9.59
C PRO A 169 4.15 4.22 -9.41
N LEU A 170 3.73 5.19 -8.58
CA LEU A 170 2.31 5.50 -8.42
C LEU A 170 1.75 5.83 -9.81
N PRO A 171 0.64 5.21 -10.24
CA PRO A 171 0.04 5.45 -11.55
C PRO A 171 -0.68 6.81 -11.59
N LEU A 172 -0.02 7.90 -11.16
CA LEU A 172 -0.57 9.26 -11.16
C LEU A 172 -0.96 9.71 -12.57
N ALA A 173 -0.23 9.26 -13.59
CA ALA A 173 -0.56 9.52 -14.99
C ALA A 173 -1.97 9.02 -15.36
N SER A 174 -2.41 7.92 -14.74
CA SER A 174 -3.73 7.33 -14.99
C SER A 174 -4.87 8.08 -14.30
N LEU A 175 -4.57 8.87 -13.25
CA LEU A 175 -5.55 9.71 -12.54
C LEU A 175 -5.81 11.05 -13.24
N ILE A 176 -4.88 11.53 -14.07
CA ILE A 176 -4.94 12.86 -14.68
C ILE A 176 -5.48 12.79 -16.13
N ALA A 177 -5.28 11.68 -16.83
CA ALA A 177 -5.78 11.53 -18.20
C ALA A 177 -7.31 11.30 -18.21
N PRO A 178 -8.09 12.06 -19.01
CA PRO A 178 -9.50 11.77 -19.21
C PRO A 178 -9.63 10.38 -19.82
N GLN A 179 -10.18 9.45 -19.04
CA GLN A 179 -10.38 8.07 -19.44
C GLN A 179 -11.54 7.99 -20.45
N PRO A 180 -11.39 7.34 -21.61
CA PRO A 180 -12.48 7.19 -22.58
C PRO A 180 -13.67 6.48 -21.93
N ILE A 181 -14.88 6.86 -22.36
CA ILE A 181 -16.11 6.18 -21.95
C ILE A 181 -16.36 5.06 -22.96
N ILE A 182 -16.05 3.83 -22.57
CA ILE A 182 -16.24 2.65 -23.42
C ILE A 182 -17.67 2.15 -23.21
N PRO A 183 -18.55 2.25 -24.23
CA PRO A 183 -19.91 1.76 -24.13
C PRO A 183 -19.91 0.24 -23.99
N ARG A 184 -20.94 -0.29 -23.34
CA ARG A 184 -21.17 -1.74 -23.33
C ARG A 184 -21.57 -2.19 -24.74
N PHE A 185 -20.95 -3.25 -25.23
CA PHE A 185 -21.26 -3.84 -26.53
C PHE A 185 -21.60 -5.33 -26.39
N VAL A 186 -22.35 -5.83 -27.37
CA VAL A 186 -22.90 -7.19 -27.37
C VAL A 186 -22.32 -7.97 -28.54
N LEU A 187 -21.63 -9.07 -28.23
CA LEU A 187 -21.15 -10.04 -29.18
C LEU A 187 -22.19 -11.15 -29.32
N GLN A 188 -22.87 -11.14 -30.48
CA GLN A 188 -23.90 -12.13 -30.78
C GLN A 188 -23.32 -13.54 -30.76
N ARG A 189 -24.04 -14.46 -30.09
CA ARG A 189 -23.67 -15.86 -29.92
C ARG A 189 -23.29 -16.54 -31.23
N SER A 190 -24.07 -16.29 -32.28
CA SER A 190 -23.87 -16.85 -33.61
C SER A 190 -22.55 -16.43 -34.25
N LEU A 191 -22.05 -15.23 -33.94
CA LEU A 191 -20.83 -14.69 -34.51
C LEU A 191 -19.59 -15.26 -33.83
N PHE A 192 -19.51 -15.18 -32.49
CA PHE A 192 -18.30 -15.61 -31.82
C PHE A 192 -18.16 -17.14 -31.73
N VAL A 193 -19.25 -17.90 -31.71
CA VAL A 193 -19.14 -19.38 -31.79
C VAL A 193 -18.54 -19.77 -33.14
N ARG A 194 -18.91 -19.09 -34.24
CA ARG A 194 -18.32 -19.35 -35.55
C ARG A 194 -16.82 -19.07 -35.59
N THR A 195 -16.33 -18.06 -34.87
CA THR A 195 -14.89 -17.77 -34.81
C THR A 195 -14.11 -18.77 -33.96
N LEU A 196 -14.76 -19.43 -33.00
CA LEU A 196 -14.13 -20.41 -32.10
C LEU A 196 -14.18 -21.85 -32.62
N VAL A 197 -15.14 -22.20 -33.46
CA VAL A 197 -15.19 -23.52 -34.10
C VAL A 197 -14.02 -23.62 -35.09
N PRO A 198 -13.20 -24.69 -35.07
CA PRO A 198 -12.13 -24.88 -36.03
C PRO A 198 -12.70 -24.90 -37.47
N GLN A 199 -12.61 -23.78 -38.16
CA GLN A 199 -13.02 -23.70 -39.55
C GLN A 199 -11.89 -24.29 -40.39
N PHE A 200 -12.13 -25.48 -40.96
CA PHE A 200 -11.31 -26.12 -41.99
C PHE A 200 -9.86 -26.49 -41.59
N GLY A 201 -9.70 -27.53 -40.76
CA GLY A 201 -8.44 -28.29 -40.67
C GLY A 201 -7.27 -27.58 -39.97
N VAL A 202 -7.48 -26.37 -39.43
CA VAL A 202 -6.53 -25.71 -38.54
C VAL A 202 -6.61 -26.39 -37.18
N MET A 203 -5.70 -27.34 -36.92
CA MET A 203 -5.44 -27.77 -35.55
C MET A 203 -4.80 -26.60 -34.79
N TRP A 204 -5.32 -26.27 -33.61
CA TRP A 204 -4.71 -25.37 -32.64
C TRP A 204 -3.36 -25.96 -32.18
N GLY A 205 -2.33 -25.78 -33.01
CA GLY A 205 -1.04 -26.42 -32.86
C GLY A 205 -0.17 -25.69 -31.84
N GLY A 206 -0.07 -26.24 -30.63
CA GLY A 206 1.06 -26.15 -29.70
C GLY A 206 1.41 -24.79 -29.06
N LYS A 207 1.07 -23.66 -29.69
CA LYS A 207 1.24 -22.32 -29.11
C LYS A 207 -0.12 -21.75 -28.72
N PRO A 208 -0.26 -21.15 -27.52
CA PRO A 208 -1.49 -20.47 -27.13
C PRO A 208 -1.73 -19.35 -28.13
N THR A 209 -2.66 -19.60 -29.05
CA THR A 209 -3.00 -18.68 -30.13
C THR A 209 -4.24 -17.93 -29.66
N GLU A 210 -4.06 -16.62 -29.50
CA GLU A 210 -5.13 -15.70 -29.14
C GLU A 210 -6.02 -15.49 -30.38
N THR A 211 -7.31 -15.75 -30.23
CA THR A 211 -8.30 -15.67 -31.33
C THR A 211 -9.10 -14.39 -31.15
N ILE A 212 -8.93 -13.43 -32.04
CA ILE A 212 -9.69 -12.18 -32.00
C ILE A 212 -11.14 -12.48 -32.41
N ILE A 213 -12.08 -12.20 -31.52
CA ILE A 213 -13.53 -12.37 -31.76
C ILE A 213 -14.24 -11.03 -32.00
N HIS A 214 -13.60 -9.93 -31.62
CA HIS A 214 -14.05 -8.57 -31.85
C HIS A 214 -12.86 -7.61 -31.90
N ASP A 215 -12.91 -6.67 -32.84
CA ASP A 215 -11.95 -5.59 -32.98
C ASP A 215 -12.78 -4.37 -33.43
N ASP A 216 -12.84 -3.34 -32.60
CA ASP A 216 -13.59 -2.11 -32.88
C ASP A 216 -12.68 -0.91 -32.68
N ASP A 217 -12.71 -0.01 -33.66
CA ASP A 217 -11.83 1.15 -33.76
C ASP A 217 -12.69 2.41 -33.71
N HIS A 218 -12.57 3.16 -32.60
CA HIS A 218 -13.24 4.43 -32.38
C HIS A 218 -12.22 5.57 -32.36
N ALA A 219 -12.70 6.79 -32.61
CA ALA A 219 -11.85 7.99 -32.65
C ALA A 219 -11.03 8.24 -31.36
N GLU A 220 -11.48 7.71 -30.21
CA GLU A 220 -10.84 7.90 -28.91
C GLU A 220 -10.23 6.64 -28.32
N TYR A 221 -10.57 5.46 -28.85
CA TYR A 221 -10.12 4.18 -28.31
C TYR A 221 -10.26 3.03 -29.33
N GLU A 222 -9.38 2.04 -29.23
CA GLU A 222 -9.49 0.72 -29.86
C GLU A 222 -9.86 -0.30 -28.78
N VAL A 223 -10.86 -1.15 -29.04
CA VAL A 223 -11.21 -2.27 -28.16
C VAL A 223 -11.07 -3.58 -28.92
N ARG A 224 -10.21 -4.45 -28.39
CA ARG A 224 -10.02 -5.81 -28.89
C ARG A 224 -10.49 -6.82 -27.87
N VAL A 225 -11.37 -7.72 -28.28
CA VAL A 225 -11.77 -8.88 -27.48
C VAL A 225 -11.29 -10.14 -28.17
N SER A 226 -10.57 -10.95 -27.42
CA SER A 226 -10.01 -12.20 -27.90
C SER A 226 -10.23 -13.32 -26.91
N VAL A 227 -10.04 -14.55 -27.39
CA VAL A 227 -10.17 -15.76 -26.60
C VAL A 227 -8.87 -16.54 -26.70
N ARG A 228 -8.36 -16.99 -25.55
CA ARG A 228 -7.13 -17.76 -25.45
C ARG A 228 -7.40 -19.08 -24.73
N GLN A 229 -6.81 -20.16 -25.21
CA GLN A 229 -6.82 -21.45 -24.53
C GLN A 229 -5.39 -21.84 -24.11
N THR A 230 -5.19 -22.04 -22.80
CA THR A 230 -3.90 -22.46 -22.23
C THR A 230 -4.12 -23.66 -21.32
N ALA A 231 -3.45 -24.78 -21.60
CA ALA A 231 -3.57 -26.02 -20.81
C ALA A 231 -5.04 -26.46 -20.57
N GLY A 232 -5.90 -26.30 -21.58
CA GLY A 232 -7.33 -26.64 -21.49
C GLY A 232 -8.21 -25.62 -20.76
N ARG A 233 -7.64 -24.54 -20.21
CA ARG A 233 -8.39 -23.44 -19.60
C ARG A 233 -8.62 -22.35 -20.63
N TRP A 234 -9.85 -21.83 -20.67
CA TRP A 234 -10.22 -20.72 -21.53
C TRP A 234 -10.15 -19.40 -20.77
N ALA A 235 -9.68 -18.37 -21.46
CA ALA A 235 -9.68 -17.00 -21.00
C ALA A 235 -10.32 -16.11 -22.07
N VAL A 236 -11.14 -15.15 -21.65
CA VAL A 236 -11.50 -14.00 -22.48
C VAL A 236 -10.55 -12.88 -22.13
N VAL A 237 -9.96 -12.27 -23.13
CA VAL A 237 -9.00 -11.19 -22.97
C VAL A 237 -9.61 -9.95 -23.60
N VAL A 238 -9.70 -8.88 -22.82
CA VAL A 238 -10.16 -7.56 -23.27
C VAL A 238 -8.95 -6.64 -23.26
N GLN A 239 -8.66 -6.02 -24.39
CA GLN A 239 -7.59 -5.04 -24.53
C GLN A 239 -8.19 -3.71 -25.00
N VAL A 240 -7.72 -2.61 -24.42
CA VAL A 240 -8.13 -1.26 -24.75
C VAL A 240 -6.90 -0.39 -24.98
N ASP A 241 -6.89 0.37 -26.08
CA ASP A 241 -5.86 1.37 -26.39
C ASP A 241 -6.52 2.74 -26.63
N PRO A 242 -6.20 3.82 -25.89
CA PRO A 242 -5.21 3.90 -24.81
C PRO A 242 -5.59 3.05 -23.58
N PRO A 243 -4.59 2.59 -22.79
CA PRO A 243 -4.84 1.83 -21.57
C PRO A 243 -5.80 2.53 -20.60
N VAL A 244 -6.80 1.79 -20.12
CA VAL A 244 -7.80 2.30 -19.18
C VAL A 244 -7.63 1.74 -17.77
N VAL A 245 -8.08 2.52 -16.77
CA VAL A 245 -8.19 2.06 -15.37
C VAL A 245 -9.58 1.52 -15.12
N GLY A 246 -9.65 0.41 -14.38
CA GLY A 246 -10.90 -0.21 -13.96
C GLY A 246 -10.86 -1.72 -14.17
N HIS A 247 -12.05 -2.30 -14.35
CA HIS A 247 -12.25 -3.71 -14.58
C HIS A 247 -12.93 -3.94 -15.92
N ALA A 248 -12.40 -4.90 -16.69
CA ALA A 248 -13.17 -5.50 -17.77
C ALA A 248 -14.25 -6.39 -17.16
N VAL A 249 -15.47 -6.24 -17.64
CA VAL A 249 -16.61 -7.05 -17.23
C VAL A 249 -17.19 -7.76 -18.43
N VAL A 250 -17.19 -9.09 -18.38
CA VAL A 250 -17.77 -9.95 -19.40
C VAL A 250 -18.94 -10.71 -18.80
N THR A 251 -20.12 -10.56 -19.41
CA THR A 251 -21.33 -11.27 -18.98
C THR A 251 -21.76 -12.24 -20.07
N ILE A 252 -22.02 -13.50 -19.69
CA ILE A 252 -22.56 -14.55 -20.58
C ILE A 252 -23.75 -15.20 -19.86
N GLY A 253 -24.96 -14.76 -20.19
CA GLY A 253 -26.18 -15.19 -19.51
C GLY A 253 -26.17 -14.76 -18.04
N ALA A 254 -26.19 -15.71 -17.11
CA ALA A 254 -26.14 -15.44 -15.67
C ALA A 254 -24.71 -15.34 -15.10
N HIS A 255 -23.68 -15.62 -15.90
CA HIS A 255 -22.29 -15.60 -15.46
C HIS A 255 -21.67 -14.24 -15.70
N VAL A 256 -21.04 -13.68 -14.66
CA VAL A 256 -20.32 -12.41 -14.71
C VAL A 256 -18.86 -12.67 -14.34
N PHE A 257 -17.97 -12.29 -15.23
CA PHE A 257 -16.53 -12.37 -15.04
C PHE A 257 -15.97 -10.96 -14.95
N ARG A 258 -15.01 -10.75 -14.04
CA ARG A 258 -14.37 -9.45 -13.81
C ARG A 258 -12.87 -9.64 -13.68
N ALA A 259 -12.09 -8.78 -14.32
CA ALA A 259 -10.65 -8.72 -14.13
C ALA A 259 -10.17 -7.26 -14.26
N PRO A 260 -9.21 -6.82 -13.43
CA PRO A 260 -8.63 -5.49 -13.56
C PRO A 260 -7.83 -5.37 -14.87
N PHE A 261 -7.80 -4.17 -15.44
CA PHE A 261 -6.87 -3.83 -16.52
C PHE A 261 -5.46 -3.65 -15.96
N ASP A 262 -4.46 -4.17 -16.67
CA ASP A 262 -3.05 -3.94 -16.39
C ASP A 262 -2.55 -2.61 -17.00
N ALA A 263 -1.27 -2.31 -16.80
CA ALA A 263 -0.64 -1.09 -17.32
C ALA A 263 -0.63 -1.00 -18.87
N ALA A 264 -0.85 -2.12 -19.57
CA ALA A 264 -0.95 -2.18 -21.02
C ALA A 264 -2.41 -2.14 -21.52
N GLY A 265 -3.37 -1.89 -20.63
CA GLY A 265 -4.79 -1.84 -20.98
C GLY A 265 -5.37 -3.23 -21.25
N LYS A 266 -4.75 -4.30 -20.73
CA LYS A 266 -5.18 -5.68 -20.93
C LYS A 266 -5.79 -6.26 -19.65
N ALA A 267 -6.96 -6.88 -19.78
CA ALA A 267 -7.61 -7.63 -18.72
C ALA A 267 -7.84 -9.07 -19.17
N SER A 268 -7.38 -10.04 -18.38
CA SER A 268 -7.53 -11.47 -18.65
C SER A 268 -8.56 -12.08 -17.71
N LEU A 269 -9.73 -12.43 -18.24
CA LEU A 269 -10.82 -13.04 -17.48
C LEU A 269 -10.71 -14.56 -17.58
N GLU A 270 -10.20 -15.18 -16.52
CA GLU A 270 -9.99 -16.63 -16.45
C GLU A 270 -10.31 -17.19 -15.05
N PRO A 271 -10.74 -18.46 -14.94
CA PRO A 271 -11.09 -19.38 -16.01
C PRO A 271 -12.54 -19.22 -16.50
N ILE A 272 -12.75 -19.28 -17.81
CA ILE A 272 -14.10 -19.33 -18.41
C ILE A 272 -14.46 -20.80 -18.71
N PRO A 273 -15.62 -21.29 -18.25
CA PRO A 273 -16.13 -22.60 -18.66
C PRO A 273 -16.23 -22.73 -20.18
N GLN A 274 -15.74 -23.86 -20.73
CA GLN A 274 -15.69 -24.09 -22.17
C GLN A 274 -17.09 -24.06 -22.82
N ASP A 275 -18.10 -24.62 -22.16
CA ASP A 275 -19.48 -24.67 -22.62
C ASP A 275 -20.09 -23.27 -22.79
N LEU A 276 -19.71 -22.31 -21.96
CA LEU A 276 -20.10 -20.91 -22.12
C LEU A 276 -19.52 -20.26 -23.37
N LEU A 277 -18.41 -20.76 -23.92
CA LEU A 277 -17.78 -20.20 -25.11
C LEU A 277 -18.13 -20.98 -26.39
N THR A 278 -18.15 -22.31 -26.34
CA THR A 278 -18.24 -23.16 -27.54
C THR A 278 -19.64 -23.68 -27.84
N SER A 279 -20.58 -23.60 -26.90
CA SER A 279 -21.95 -24.09 -27.16
C SER A 279 -22.63 -23.23 -28.24
N SER A 280 -23.21 -23.89 -29.26
CA SER A 280 -24.00 -23.21 -30.30
C SER A 280 -25.31 -22.63 -29.78
N VAL A 281 -25.75 -23.05 -28.58
CA VAL A 281 -26.91 -22.52 -27.87
C VAL A 281 -26.44 -21.80 -26.61
N GLY A 282 -26.91 -20.58 -26.38
CA GLY A 282 -26.60 -19.82 -25.17
C GLY A 282 -26.92 -18.34 -25.32
N ALA A 283 -26.65 -17.58 -24.26
CA ALA A 283 -26.78 -16.13 -24.27
C ALA A 283 -25.66 -15.47 -25.08
N ASP A 284 -25.91 -14.24 -25.53
CA ASP A 284 -24.89 -13.38 -26.10
C ASP A 284 -23.86 -12.99 -25.02
N MET A 285 -22.66 -12.64 -25.47
CA MET A 285 -21.61 -12.11 -24.60
C MET A 285 -21.72 -10.58 -24.57
N VAL A 286 -21.85 -10.01 -23.37
CA VAL A 286 -21.84 -8.56 -23.17
C VAL A 286 -20.50 -8.17 -22.56
N VAL A 287 -19.81 -7.22 -23.18
CA VAL A 287 -18.51 -6.71 -22.72
C VAL A 287 -18.67 -5.25 -22.32
N GLY A 288 -18.04 -4.87 -21.21
CA GLY A 288 -18.01 -3.49 -20.76
C GLY A 288 -16.83 -3.21 -19.83
N VAL A 289 -16.68 -1.93 -19.48
CA VAL A 289 -15.67 -1.46 -18.53
C VAL A 289 -16.38 -0.84 -17.32
N GLU A 290 -16.03 -1.29 -16.13
CA GLU A 290 -16.47 -0.71 -14.85
C GLU A 290 -15.28 0.00 -14.18
N ARG A 291 -15.50 1.20 -13.65
CA ARG A 291 -14.48 1.97 -12.92
C ARG A 291 -14.53 1.62 -11.44
#